data_AF-A0A1M5MDI3-F1
#
_entry.id   AF-A0A1M5MDI3-F1
#
_cell.length_a   1.000
_cell.length_b   1.000
_cell.length_c   1.000
_cell.angle_alpha   90.00
_cell.angle_beta   90.00
_cell.angle_gamma   90.00
#
_symmetry.space_group_name_H-M   'P 1'
#
loop_
_entity.id
_entity.type
_entity.pdbx_description
1 polymer ?
#
loop_
_entity_poly.entity_id
_entity_poly.type
_entity_poly.pdbx_seq_one_letter_code
_entity_poly.pdbx_strand_id
1 'polypeptide(L)'
;MNTHYQRPTGSNATSVGDKNRRRWSRCLRSRVFELFKPIDFLNAEGSVVLNAIHKQMADHRRGRWNDRPSWVSTRIRTDQMAIINMLQSRHLNATGKEISKAEVLAALMAAGLETIINHRDFGGDAD
;
A
#
# COMPACT_ATOMS: atom_id res chain seq x y z
N MET A 1 -17.30 -11.41 31.39
CA MET A 1 -17.70 -10.17 30.67
C MET A 1 -16.74 -9.96 29.53
N ASN A 2 -17.19 -10.14 28.28
CA ASN A 2 -16.34 -10.02 27.10
C ASN A 2 -16.42 -8.56 26.62
N THR A 3 -15.45 -7.72 27.01
CA THR A 3 -15.38 -6.34 26.51
C THR A 3 -14.92 -6.39 25.07
N HIS A 4 -15.86 -6.28 24.13
CA HIS A 4 -15.52 -6.03 22.74
C HIS A 4 -14.74 -4.72 22.68
N TYR A 5 -13.43 -4.81 22.40
CA TYR A 5 -12.61 -3.64 22.15
C TYR A 5 -13.24 -2.81 21.04
N GLN A 6 -13.78 -1.65 21.40
CA GLN A 6 -14.34 -0.69 20.48
C GLN A 6 -13.28 0.38 20.25
N ARG A 7 -12.84 0.54 19.00
CA ARG A 7 -11.88 1.57 18.65
C ARG A 7 -12.47 2.92 19.07
N PRO A 8 -11.77 3.74 19.87
CA PRO A 8 -12.26 5.06 20.23
C PRO A 8 -12.39 5.88 18.95
N THR A 9 -13.62 6.24 18.58
CA THR A 9 -13.93 7.08 17.43
C THR A 9 -14.25 8.49 17.94
N GLY A 10 -13.79 9.52 17.22
CA GLY A 10 -14.06 10.92 17.60
C GLY A 10 -13.17 11.50 18.70
N SER A 11 -12.15 10.77 19.17
CA SER A 11 -11.15 11.32 20.09
C SER A 11 -10.22 12.33 19.38
N ASN A 12 -9.64 13.27 20.13
CA ASN A 12 -8.63 14.21 19.58
C ASN A 12 -7.46 13.46 18.92
N ALA A 13 -7.00 12.35 19.51
CA ALA A 13 -5.95 11.52 18.94
C ALA A 13 -6.35 10.92 17.57
N THR A 14 -7.61 10.46 17.42
CA THR A 14 -8.09 9.97 16.12
C THR A 14 -8.27 11.06 15.08
N SER A 15 -8.71 12.26 15.49
CA SER A 15 -8.82 13.42 14.59
C SER A 15 -7.46 13.92 14.08
N VAL A 16 -6.46 14.00 14.97
CA VAL A 16 -5.08 14.36 14.60
C VAL A 16 -4.49 13.29 13.66
N GLY A 17 -4.69 12.02 14.01
CA GLY A 17 -4.33 10.89 13.15
C GLY A 17 -4.94 11.03 11.76
N ASP A 18 -6.24 11.32 11.67
CA ASP A 18 -6.96 11.43 10.40
C ASP A 18 -6.56 12.65 9.56
N LYS A 19 -6.22 13.78 10.18
CA LYS A 19 -5.70 14.96 9.48
C LYS A 19 -4.32 14.71 8.89
N ASN A 20 -3.38 14.24 9.70
CA ASN A 20 -2.00 13.96 9.28
C ASN A 20 -1.97 12.92 8.16
N ARG A 21 -2.78 11.88 8.34
CA ARG A 21 -3.08 10.87 7.35
C ARG A 21 -3.51 11.42 5.99
N ARG A 22 -4.54 12.28 5.96
CA ARG A 22 -5.04 12.86 4.69
C ARG A 22 -3.98 13.73 4.03
N ARG A 23 -3.23 14.48 4.83
CA ARG A 23 -2.09 15.28 4.36
C ARG A 23 -1.03 14.38 3.73
N TRP A 24 -0.65 13.30 4.40
CA TRP A 24 0.37 12.38 3.92
C TRP A 24 -0.05 11.66 2.64
N SER A 25 -1.27 11.12 2.55
CA SER A 25 -1.79 10.54 1.30
C SER A 25 -1.83 11.55 0.15
N ARG A 26 -2.14 12.84 0.43
CA ARG A 26 -2.12 13.89 -0.59
C ARG A 26 -0.69 14.18 -1.07
N CYS A 27 0.26 14.31 -0.16
CA CYS A 27 1.68 14.51 -0.50
C CYS A 27 2.23 13.31 -1.29
N LEU A 28 1.93 12.09 -0.87
CA LEU A 28 2.37 10.88 -1.57
C LEU A 28 1.79 10.82 -2.99
N ARG A 29 0.49 11.07 -3.17
CA ARG A 29 -0.12 11.11 -4.50
C ARG A 29 0.49 12.19 -5.38
N SER A 30 0.73 13.39 -4.83
CA SER A 30 1.42 14.46 -5.57
C SER A 30 2.77 13.99 -6.08
N ARG A 31 3.58 13.40 -5.19
CA ARG A 31 4.92 12.91 -5.55
C ARG A 31 4.85 11.76 -6.55
N VAL A 32 3.89 10.86 -6.43
CA VAL A 32 3.68 9.78 -7.41
C VAL A 32 3.31 10.35 -8.77
N PHE A 33 2.46 11.37 -8.85
CA PHE A 33 2.06 11.99 -10.13
C PHE A 33 3.18 12.82 -10.78
N GLU A 34 4.16 13.27 -10.01
CA GLU A 34 5.39 13.86 -10.55
C GLU A 34 6.28 12.80 -11.20
N LEU A 35 6.26 11.56 -10.68
CA LEU A 35 7.15 10.47 -11.11
C LEU A 35 6.50 9.48 -12.08
N PHE A 36 5.16 9.45 -12.15
CA PHE A 36 4.38 8.51 -12.94
C PHE A 36 3.22 9.21 -13.66
N LYS A 37 2.79 8.62 -14.78
CA LYS A 37 1.55 9.06 -15.43
C LYS A 37 0.37 8.80 -14.49
N PRO A 38 -0.52 9.79 -14.26
CA PRO A 38 -1.66 9.63 -13.36
C PRO A 38 -2.55 8.43 -13.70
N ILE A 39 -2.69 8.09 -14.98
CA ILE A 39 -3.52 6.96 -15.43
C ILE A 39 -3.03 5.61 -14.91
N ASP A 40 -1.71 5.41 -14.80
CA ASP A 40 -1.14 4.15 -14.32
C ASP A 40 -1.44 3.96 -12.83
N PHE A 41 -1.36 5.04 -12.07
CA PHE A 41 -1.73 5.04 -10.66
C PHE A 41 -3.23 4.77 -10.46
N LEU A 42 -4.10 5.42 -11.22
CA LEU A 42 -5.56 5.21 -11.12
C LEU A 42 -5.95 3.77 -11.45
N ASN A 43 -5.32 3.17 -12.46
CA ASN A 43 -5.53 1.76 -12.81
C ASN A 43 -5.08 0.82 -11.68
N ALA A 44 -3.90 1.06 -11.11
CA ALA A 44 -3.38 0.28 -9.98
C ALA A 44 -4.27 0.41 -8.74
N GLU A 45 -4.73 1.63 -8.43
CA GLU A 45 -5.64 1.90 -7.32
C GLU A 45 -6.98 1.20 -7.50
N GLY A 46 -7.57 1.28 -8.70
CA GLY A 46 -8.82 0.59 -9.03
C GLY A 46 -8.72 -0.92 -8.83
N SER A 47 -7.63 -1.55 -9.27
CA SER A 47 -7.37 -2.98 -9.07
C SER A 47 -7.28 -3.36 -7.59
N VAL A 48 -6.61 -2.54 -6.77
CA VAL A 48 -6.51 -2.79 -5.33
C VAL A 48 -7.87 -2.67 -4.63
N VAL A 49 -8.68 -1.67 -4.99
CA VAL A 49 -10.02 -1.50 -4.42
C VAL A 49 -10.92 -2.67 -4.78
N LEU A 50 -10.94 -3.10 -6.05
CA LEU A 50 -11.71 -4.26 -6.49
C LEU A 50 -11.29 -5.54 -5.77
N ASN A 51 -9.98 -5.77 -5.63
CA ASN A 51 -9.45 -6.92 -4.88
C ASN A 51 -9.82 -6.88 -3.39
N ALA A 52 -9.83 -5.69 -2.78
CA ALA A 52 -10.27 -5.52 -1.40
C ALA A 52 -11.76 -5.82 -1.24
N ILE A 53 -12.60 -5.38 -2.18
CA ILE A 53 -14.04 -5.68 -2.21
C ILE A 53 -14.27 -7.18 -2.37
N HIS A 54 -13.62 -7.81 -3.35
CA HIS A 54 -13.72 -9.26 -3.57
C HIS A 54 -13.25 -10.06 -2.35
N LYS A 55 -12.14 -9.64 -1.73
CA LYS A 55 -11.64 -10.28 -0.52
C LYS A 55 -12.60 -10.09 0.66
N GLN A 56 -13.19 -8.92 0.83
CA GLN A 56 -14.20 -8.68 1.85
C GLN A 56 -15.43 -9.57 1.65
N MET A 57 -15.92 -9.70 0.41
CA MET A 57 -17.04 -10.61 0.07
C MET A 57 -16.70 -12.09 0.33
N ALA A 58 -15.46 -12.50 0.08
CA ALA A 58 -14.98 -13.86 0.34
C ALA A 58 -14.75 -14.12 1.84
N ASP A 59 -14.19 -13.15 2.57
CA ASP A 59 -13.90 -13.23 4.01
C ASP A 59 -15.20 -13.19 4.85
N HIS A 60 -16.26 -12.53 4.37
CA HIS A 60 -17.60 -12.67 4.98
C HIS A 60 -18.12 -14.12 4.97
N ARG A 61 -17.59 -14.99 4.11
CA ARG A 61 -17.91 -16.42 4.04
C ARG A 61 -16.92 -17.32 4.80
N ARG A 62 -15.76 -16.81 5.23
CA ARG A 62 -14.72 -17.57 5.92
C ARG A 62 -14.32 -16.86 7.22
N GLY A 63 -14.84 -17.37 8.33
CA GLY A 63 -14.58 -16.84 9.67
C GLY A 63 -13.10 -16.62 9.97
N ARG A 64 -12.81 -15.41 10.50
CA ARG A 64 -11.69 -15.02 11.39
C ARG A 64 -10.28 -15.47 11.02
N TRP A 65 -9.56 -14.58 10.34
CA TRP A 65 -8.09 -14.49 10.36
C TRP A 65 -7.54 -14.04 11.74
N ASN A 66 -7.80 -14.79 12.82
CA ASN A 66 -7.51 -14.34 14.19
C ASN A 66 -6.15 -14.76 14.78
N ASP A 67 -5.29 -15.50 14.07
CA ASP A 67 -4.04 -16.03 14.65
C ASP A 67 -2.75 -15.27 14.29
N ARG A 68 -2.87 -14.06 13.71
CA ARG A 68 -1.69 -13.22 13.50
C ARG A 68 -1.55 -12.23 14.65
N PRO A 69 -0.36 -12.07 15.24
CA PRO A 69 -0.13 -11.07 16.27
C PRO A 69 -0.62 -9.69 15.78
N SER A 70 -1.55 -9.11 16.52
CA SER A 70 -2.30 -7.90 16.16
C SER A 70 -1.41 -6.67 15.95
N TRP A 71 -0.26 -6.66 16.63
CA TRP A 71 0.77 -5.63 16.49
C TRP A 71 1.60 -5.75 15.20
N VAL A 72 1.64 -6.93 14.56
CA VAL A 72 2.47 -7.20 13.39
C VAL A 72 1.72 -6.94 12.07
N SER A 73 0.39 -6.93 12.08
CA SER A 73 -0.40 -6.71 10.86
C SER A 73 -0.85 -5.25 10.69
N THR A 74 0.06 -4.40 10.23
CA THR A 74 -0.34 -3.07 9.74
C THR A 74 -1.13 -3.25 8.44
N ARG A 75 -2.40 -2.84 8.45
CA ARG A 75 -3.21 -2.78 7.22
C ARG A 75 -2.67 -1.68 6.32
N ILE A 76 -1.95 -2.06 5.27
CA ILE A 76 -1.53 -1.17 4.19
C ILE A 76 -2.77 -0.67 3.47
N ARG A 77 -2.79 0.62 3.16
CA ARG A 77 -3.92 1.25 2.48
C ARG A 77 -3.93 0.98 1.00
N THR A 78 -5.07 1.27 0.37
CA THR A 78 -5.29 1.07 -1.05
C THR A 78 -4.29 1.86 -1.91
N ASP A 79 -4.02 3.12 -1.56
CA ASP A 79 -3.05 3.98 -2.22
C ASP A 79 -1.62 3.43 -2.13
N GLN A 80 -1.21 3.03 -0.92
CA GLN A 80 0.12 2.44 -0.68
C GLN A 80 0.28 1.08 -1.37
N MET A 81 -0.76 0.24 -1.32
CA MET A 81 -0.75 -1.06 -2.00
C MET A 81 -0.76 -0.92 -3.52
N ALA A 82 -1.38 0.14 -4.06
CA ALA A 82 -1.31 0.45 -5.49
C ALA A 82 0.14 0.76 -5.91
N ILE A 83 0.86 1.56 -5.14
CA ILE A 83 2.28 1.86 -5.39
C ILE A 83 3.12 0.58 -5.33
N ILE A 84 2.90 -0.27 -4.33
CA ILE A 84 3.60 -1.58 -4.23
C ILE A 84 3.33 -2.43 -5.48
N ASN A 85 2.08 -2.53 -5.93
CA ASN A 85 1.73 -3.27 -7.14
C ASN A 85 2.38 -2.66 -8.39
N MET A 86 2.42 -1.33 -8.52
CA MET A 86 3.07 -0.65 -9.65
C MET A 86 4.57 -0.97 -9.70
N LEU A 87 5.26 -0.89 -8.56
CA LEU A 87 6.68 -1.23 -8.45
C LEU A 87 6.92 -2.71 -8.76
N GLN A 88 6.06 -3.61 -8.28
CA GLN A 88 6.12 -5.03 -8.60
C GLN A 88 5.99 -5.28 -10.12
N SER A 89 5.04 -4.61 -10.79
CA SER A 89 4.87 -4.71 -12.24
C SER A 89 6.07 -4.12 -13.01
N ARG A 90 6.61 -2.99 -12.58
CA ARG A 90 7.84 -2.42 -13.18
C ARG A 90 9.01 -3.39 -13.08
N HIS A 91 9.20 -3.99 -11.91
CA HIS A 91 10.27 -4.98 -11.70
C HIS A 91 10.10 -6.18 -12.62
N LEU A 92 8.89 -6.73 -12.71
CA LEU A 92 8.60 -7.84 -13.62
C LEU A 92 8.90 -7.48 -15.08
N ASN A 93 8.54 -6.26 -15.51
CA ASN A 93 8.78 -5.80 -16.87
C ASN A 93 10.28 -5.56 -17.15
N ALA A 94 11.03 -5.03 -16.18
CA ALA A 94 12.45 -4.72 -16.35
C ALA A 94 13.34 -5.97 -16.28
N THR A 95 13.03 -6.90 -15.37
CA THR A 95 13.90 -8.04 -15.06
C THR A 95 13.38 -9.38 -15.60
N GLY A 96 12.10 -9.45 -15.98
CA GLY A 96 11.41 -10.70 -16.31
C GLY A 96 11.13 -11.61 -15.10
N LYS A 97 11.42 -11.14 -13.87
CA LYS A 97 11.30 -11.94 -12.64
C LYS A 97 10.20 -11.40 -11.72
N GLU A 98 9.46 -12.30 -11.11
CA GLU A 98 8.54 -11.94 -10.04
C GLU A 98 9.31 -11.53 -8.78
N ILE A 99 8.80 -10.51 -8.10
CA ILE A 99 9.26 -10.07 -6.77
C ILE A 99 8.06 -10.06 -5.84
N SER A 100 8.22 -10.43 -4.58
CA SER A 100 7.12 -10.42 -3.62
C SER A 100 6.79 -8.99 -3.15
N LYS A 101 5.54 -8.76 -2.75
CA LYS A 101 5.12 -7.48 -2.17
C LYS A 101 5.87 -7.10 -0.90
N ALA A 102 6.32 -8.10 -0.14
CA ALA A 102 7.11 -7.89 1.06
C ALA A 102 8.52 -7.36 0.72
N GLU A 103 9.15 -7.90 -0.32
CA GLU A 103 10.45 -7.43 -0.82
C GLU A 103 10.34 -6.02 -1.40
N VAL A 104 9.30 -5.73 -2.20
CA VAL A 104 9.04 -4.38 -2.71
C VAL A 104 8.83 -3.38 -1.57
N LEU A 105 8.08 -3.76 -0.54
CA LEU A 105 7.88 -2.92 0.63
C LEU A 105 9.19 -2.71 1.41
N ALA A 106 9.99 -3.76 1.59
CA ALA A 106 11.28 -3.68 2.25
C ALA A 106 12.23 -2.74 1.51
N ALA A 107 12.32 -2.87 0.17
CA ALA A 107 13.06 -1.94 -0.67
C ALA A 107 12.55 -0.51 -0.47
N LEU A 108 11.23 -0.30 -0.54
CA LEU A 108 10.59 1.02 -0.38
C LEU A 108 10.92 1.69 0.95
N MET A 109 10.95 0.92 2.04
CA MET A 109 11.34 1.43 3.35
C MET A 109 12.83 1.72 3.45
N ALA A 110 13.69 0.94 2.79
CA ALA A 110 15.15 1.07 2.87
C ALA A 110 15.68 2.24 2.02
N ALA A 111 15.23 2.35 0.76
CA ALA A 111 15.78 3.29 -0.22
C ALA A 111 14.89 4.51 -0.48
N GLY A 112 13.60 4.43 -0.14
CA GLY A 112 12.61 5.44 -0.49
C GLY A 112 12.11 5.34 -1.93
N LEU A 113 11.00 6.03 -2.20
CA LEU A 113 10.26 5.90 -3.46
C LEU A 113 11.06 6.36 -4.68
N GLU A 114 11.72 7.51 -4.57
CA GLU A 114 12.43 8.15 -5.68
C GLU A 114 13.64 7.33 -6.14
N THR A 115 14.44 6.86 -5.18
CA THR A 115 15.60 6.01 -5.44
C THR A 115 15.19 4.73 -6.16
N ILE A 116 14.12 4.06 -5.70
CA ILE A 116 13.67 2.79 -6.29
C ILE A 116 13.14 2.97 -7.70
N ILE A 117 12.39 4.04 -7.96
CA ILE A 117 11.84 4.30 -9.29
C ILE A 117 12.94 4.49 -10.34
N ASN A 118 14.06 5.07 -9.91
CA ASN A 118 15.20 5.32 -10.78
C ASN A 118 16.16 4.13 -10.86
N HIS A 119 16.00 3.11 -9.99
CA HIS A 119 16.85 1.93 -9.98
C HIS A 119 16.58 1.02 -11.19
N ARG A 120 17.64 0.46 -11.76
CA ARG A 120 17.60 -0.38 -12.98
C ARG A 120 16.62 -1.56 -12.90
N ASP A 121 16.55 -2.21 -11.74
CA ASP A 121 15.66 -3.37 -11.54
C ASP A 121 14.18 -2.99 -11.52
N PHE A 122 13.86 -1.69 -11.50
CA PHE A 122 12.50 -1.16 -11.64
C PHE A 122 12.32 -0.35 -12.93
N GLY A 123 13.26 -0.48 -13.89
CA GLY A 123 13.20 0.20 -15.19
C GLY A 123 13.50 1.69 -15.10
N GLY A 124 14.42 2.09 -14.22
CA GLY A 124 15.08 3.39 -14.28
C GLY A 124 16.52 3.26 -14.80
N ASP A 125 17.22 4.40 -14.90
CA ASP A 125 18.54 4.49 -15.54
C ASP A 125 19.71 4.52 -14.53
N ALA A 126 19.42 4.51 -13.22
CA ALA A 126 20.42 4.54 -12.16
C ALA A 126 20.74 3.13 -11.63
N ASP A 127 22.00 2.93 -11.24
CA ASP A 127 22.47 1.71 -10.57
C ASP A 127 21.96 1.57 -9.13
#